data_AF-A0A975J121-F1
#
_entry.id   AF-A0A975J121-F1
#
_cell.length_a   1.000
_cell.length_b   1.000
_cell.length_c   1.000
_cell.angle_alpha   90.00
_cell.angle_beta   90.00
_cell.angle_gamma   90.00
#
_symmetry.space_group_name_H-M   'P 1'
#
loop_
_entity.id
_entity.type
_entity.pdbx_description
1 polymer ?
#
loop_
_entity_poly.entity_id
_entity_poly.type
_entity_poly.pdbx_seq_one_letter_code
_entity_poly.pdbx_strand_id
1 'polypeptide(L)'
;MKTTIALAIASLCATMASSMGFTLDFVGYEGTTLPPNPLIINVPGYGDVRFDAANGSTLQVDNAYQNDNGSAAPSLSFDQGEAIQVTFLGAQPLNVDFDFVGVSAGESFTVQPDLFKSQSFLINLQGSGDGAGLYAISWTQVPEPASAMLGVLGSALIVLRRRR
;
A
#
# COMPACT_ATOMS: atom_id res chain seq x y z
N MET A 1 -21.62 -46.76 -15.46
CA MET A 1 -21.07 -45.42 -15.81
C MET A 1 -21.60 -44.37 -14.82
N LYS A 2 -21.00 -44.23 -13.62
CA LYS A 2 -21.46 -43.26 -12.60
C LYS A 2 -20.33 -42.62 -11.75
N THR A 3 -19.07 -42.87 -12.06
CA THR A 3 -17.92 -42.48 -11.23
C THR A 3 -17.12 -41.27 -11.75
N THR A 4 -17.42 -40.79 -12.96
CA THR A 4 -16.66 -39.71 -13.61
C THR A 4 -17.02 -38.29 -13.18
N ILE A 5 -18.13 -38.08 -12.46
CA ILE A 5 -18.60 -36.73 -12.07
C ILE A 5 -17.92 -36.23 -10.79
N ALA A 6 -17.42 -37.13 -9.92
CA ALA A 6 -16.85 -36.73 -8.63
C ALA A 6 -15.45 -36.10 -8.73
N LEU A 7 -14.71 -36.35 -9.83
CA LEU A 7 -13.35 -35.82 -10.01
C LEU A 7 -13.34 -34.36 -10.53
N ALA A 8 -14.43 -33.89 -11.15
CA ALA A 8 -14.53 -32.56 -11.74
C ALA A 8 -14.80 -31.44 -10.72
N ILE A 9 -15.23 -31.77 -9.50
CA ILE A 9 -15.55 -30.78 -8.45
C ILE A 9 -14.31 -30.46 -7.59
N ALA A 10 -13.35 -31.38 -7.49
CA ALA A 10 -12.10 -31.16 -6.75
C ALA A 10 -11.11 -30.24 -7.49
N SER A 11 -11.18 -30.19 -8.83
CA SER A 11 -10.31 -29.37 -9.67
C SER A 11 -10.83 -27.95 -9.92
N LEU A 12 -12.05 -27.59 -9.47
CA LEU A 12 -12.59 -26.23 -9.58
C LEU A 12 -12.33 -25.33 -8.35
N CYS A 13 -11.80 -25.88 -7.25
CA CYS A 13 -11.52 -25.11 -6.03
C CYS A 13 -10.04 -24.74 -5.85
N ALA A 14 -9.26 -24.72 -6.93
CA ALA A 14 -8.10 -23.83 -7.01
C ALA A 14 -8.63 -22.39 -7.15
N THR A 15 -9.29 -21.90 -6.09
CA THR A 15 -9.70 -20.50 -5.99
C THR A 15 -8.41 -19.71 -6.07
N MET A 16 -8.20 -19.11 -7.24
CA MET A 16 -7.07 -18.24 -7.50
C MET A 16 -7.05 -17.21 -6.38
N ALA A 17 -6.00 -17.21 -5.57
CA ALA A 17 -5.74 -16.09 -4.68
C ALA A 17 -5.46 -14.90 -5.61
N SER A 18 -6.51 -14.14 -5.92
CA SER A 18 -6.43 -12.99 -6.81
C SER A 18 -5.67 -11.90 -6.06
N SER A 19 -4.42 -11.66 -6.47
CA SER A 19 -3.67 -10.50 -6.00
C SER A 19 -4.44 -9.23 -6.39
N MET A 20 -4.80 -8.41 -5.42
CA MET A 20 -5.36 -7.08 -5.66
C MET A 20 -4.22 -6.06 -5.70
N GLY A 21 -4.29 -5.09 -6.62
CA GLY A 21 -3.36 -3.97 -6.70
C GLY A 21 -4.03 -2.70 -6.22
N PHE A 22 -3.28 -1.86 -5.51
CA PHE A 22 -3.75 -0.61 -4.94
C PHE A 22 -2.75 0.50 -5.25
N THR A 23 -3.28 1.71 -5.39
CA THR A 23 -2.51 2.93 -5.56
C THR A 23 -3.14 4.02 -4.70
N LEU A 24 -2.30 4.77 -4.00
CA LEU A 24 -2.65 5.99 -3.29
C LEU A 24 -1.85 7.13 -3.91
N ASP A 25 -2.55 8.16 -4.39
CA ASP A 25 -1.96 9.42 -4.86
C ASP A 25 -2.48 10.60 -4.03
N PHE A 26 -1.95 11.80 -4.30
CA PHE A 26 -2.30 13.01 -3.57
C PHE A 26 -3.11 14.02 -4.40
N VAL A 27 -3.65 13.62 -5.55
CA VAL A 27 -4.35 14.54 -6.49
C VAL A 27 -5.55 15.22 -5.82
N GLY A 28 -6.22 14.54 -4.89
CA GLY A 28 -7.35 15.09 -4.13
C GLY A 28 -6.99 16.05 -2.99
N TYR A 29 -5.70 16.27 -2.72
CA TYR A 29 -5.19 17.05 -1.57
C TYR A 29 -4.40 18.29 -1.99
N GLU A 30 -4.45 18.69 -3.26
CA GLU A 30 -3.70 19.81 -3.81
C GLU A 30 -3.87 21.11 -3.00
N GLY A 31 -2.75 21.73 -2.64
CA GLY A 31 -2.72 23.02 -1.97
C GLY A 31 -3.21 22.98 -0.51
N THR A 32 -3.28 21.79 0.08
CA THR A 32 -3.74 21.61 1.45
C THR A 32 -2.58 21.32 2.40
N THR A 33 -2.52 22.08 3.48
CA THR A 33 -1.83 21.64 4.69
C THR A 33 -2.70 20.58 5.34
N LEU A 34 -2.15 19.38 5.53
CA LEU A 34 -2.92 18.25 6.03
C LEU A 34 -3.10 18.33 7.55
N PRO A 35 -4.25 17.85 8.09
CA PRO A 35 -4.58 17.90 9.52
C PRO A 35 -3.52 17.22 10.40
N PRO A 36 -3.54 17.46 11.73
CA PRO A 36 -2.39 17.22 12.58
C PRO A 36 -1.96 15.76 12.57
N ASN A 37 -0.70 15.57 12.19
CA ASN A 37 0.11 14.38 12.35
C ASN A 37 -0.40 13.46 13.50
N PRO A 38 -0.92 12.26 13.19
CA PRO A 38 -0.89 11.59 11.88
C PRO A 38 -2.00 12.00 10.91
N LEU A 39 -1.68 11.99 9.61
CA LEU A 39 -2.67 11.92 8.54
C LEU A 39 -3.10 10.46 8.33
N ILE A 40 -4.39 10.22 8.13
CA ILE A 40 -4.93 8.88 7.82
C ILE A 40 -5.81 8.99 6.58
N ILE A 41 -5.50 8.18 5.57
CA ILE A 41 -6.23 8.09 4.30
C ILE A 41 -6.83 6.70 4.17
N ASN A 42 -8.15 6.62 3.97
CA ASN A 42 -8.82 5.35 3.66
C ASN A 42 -8.65 5.02 2.16
N VAL A 43 -8.16 3.81 1.88
CA VAL A 43 -8.02 3.28 0.52
C VAL A 43 -9.13 2.25 0.29
N PRO A 44 -10.15 2.56 -0.54
CA PRO A 44 -11.28 1.67 -0.75
C PRO A 44 -10.86 0.26 -1.20
N GLY A 45 -11.35 -0.76 -0.51
CA GLY A 45 -11.03 -2.16 -0.78
C GLY A 45 -9.75 -2.68 -0.11
N TYR A 46 -8.95 -1.80 0.50
CA TYR A 46 -7.73 -2.17 1.23
C TYR A 46 -7.86 -1.92 2.74
N GLY A 47 -8.15 -0.68 3.13
CA GLY A 47 -8.07 -0.21 4.51
C GLY A 47 -7.35 1.13 4.62
N ASP A 48 -6.94 1.50 5.82
CA ASP A 48 -6.32 2.80 6.07
C ASP A 48 -4.80 2.77 5.85
N VAL A 49 -4.27 3.88 5.34
CA VAL A 49 -2.83 4.18 5.28
C VAL A 49 -2.59 5.43 6.12
N ARG A 50 -1.68 5.31 7.08
CA ARG A 50 -1.33 6.35 8.04
C ARG A 50 0.02 6.94 7.69
N PHE A 51 0.12 8.27 7.76
CA PHE A 51 1.33 9.03 7.53
C PHE A 51 1.66 9.80 8.80
N ASP A 52 2.84 9.54 9.35
CA ASP A 52 3.39 10.24 10.51
C ASP A 52 4.58 11.10 10.06
N ALA A 53 4.49 12.42 10.21
CA ALA A 53 5.64 13.30 10.02
C ALA A 53 6.60 13.18 11.22
N ALA A 54 7.89 13.39 11.00
CA ALA A 54 8.83 13.56 12.10
C ALA A 54 8.42 14.74 13.01
N ASN A 55 8.78 14.67 14.31
CA ASN A 55 8.40 15.68 15.29
C ASN A 55 8.80 17.10 14.84
N GLY A 56 7.81 17.96 14.65
CA GLY A 56 7.99 19.36 14.26
C GLY A 56 7.70 19.68 12.80
N SER A 57 7.57 18.66 11.94
CA SER A 57 7.18 18.85 10.53
C SER A 57 5.66 18.80 10.34
N THR A 58 5.19 19.48 9.31
CA THR A 58 3.77 19.47 8.92
C THR A 58 3.65 18.82 7.54
N LEU A 59 2.75 17.85 7.42
CA LEU A 59 2.45 17.23 6.13
C LEU A 59 1.76 18.27 5.23
N GLN A 60 2.35 18.52 4.06
CA GLN A 60 1.84 19.45 3.07
C GLN A 60 1.77 18.75 1.72
N VAL A 61 0.64 18.93 1.03
CA VAL A 61 0.51 18.51 -0.37
C VAL A 61 0.45 19.74 -1.25
N ASP A 62 1.38 19.82 -2.19
CA ASP A 62 1.43 20.89 -3.18
C ASP A 62 2.01 20.41 -4.52
N ASN A 63 2.14 21.37 -5.43
CA ASN A 63 2.57 21.21 -6.80
C ASN A 63 3.98 21.77 -7.01
N ALA A 64 4.81 21.84 -5.96
CA ALA A 64 6.14 22.44 -6.04
C ALA A 64 7.12 21.61 -6.86
N TYR A 65 6.93 20.29 -6.91
CA TYR A 65 7.90 19.35 -7.46
C TYR A 65 7.46 18.74 -8.79
N GLN A 66 8.40 18.62 -9.73
CA GLN A 66 8.18 18.08 -11.08
C GLN A 66 9.36 17.19 -11.48
N ASN A 67 9.10 16.15 -12.27
CA ASN A 67 10.16 15.49 -13.04
C ASN A 67 10.43 16.27 -14.33
N ASP A 68 11.65 16.15 -14.88
CA ASP A 68 12.28 16.93 -15.97
C ASP A 68 11.47 17.16 -17.28
N ASN A 69 10.21 16.73 -17.38
CA ASN A 69 9.34 16.91 -18.53
C ASN A 69 7.82 16.95 -18.21
N GLY A 70 7.40 17.13 -16.96
CA GLY A 70 6.00 16.93 -16.54
C GLY A 70 5.34 18.16 -15.90
N SER A 71 4.02 18.30 -16.07
CA SER A 71 3.21 19.23 -15.26
C SER A 71 3.37 18.90 -13.78
N ALA A 72 3.42 19.93 -12.93
CA ALA A 72 3.33 19.73 -11.49
C ALA A 72 2.10 18.90 -11.18
N ALA A 73 2.33 17.80 -10.46
CA ALA A 73 1.28 16.96 -9.94
C ALA A 73 1.30 17.07 -8.42
N PRO A 74 0.14 17.06 -7.76
CA PRO A 74 0.08 17.10 -6.30
C PRO A 74 0.89 15.96 -5.69
N SER A 75 1.80 16.32 -4.80
CA SER A 75 2.69 15.39 -4.11
C SER A 75 2.83 15.78 -2.65
N LEU A 76 3.08 14.80 -1.78
CA LEU A 76 3.39 15.05 -0.39
C LEU A 76 4.83 15.58 -0.29
N SER A 77 4.97 16.83 0.15
CA SER A 77 6.23 17.57 0.17
C SER A 77 7.15 17.07 1.28
N PHE A 78 8.44 16.96 0.95
CA PHE A 78 9.54 16.70 1.89
C PHE A 78 10.51 17.87 1.85
N ASP A 79 10.78 18.44 3.02
CA ASP A 79 11.93 19.32 3.21
C ASP A 79 13.23 18.51 3.37
N GLN A 80 14.37 19.17 3.20
CA GLN A 80 15.68 18.56 3.38
C GLN A 80 15.82 17.95 4.79
N GLY A 81 16.15 16.65 4.85
CA GLY A 81 16.32 15.94 6.12
C GLY A 81 15.01 15.57 6.82
N GLU A 82 13.88 15.80 6.18
CA GLU A 82 12.59 15.34 6.67
C GLU A 82 12.44 13.83 6.47
N ALA A 83 11.79 13.21 7.46
CA ALA A 83 11.38 11.82 7.38
C ALA A 83 9.88 11.70 7.63
N ILE A 84 9.25 10.86 6.83
CA ILE A 84 7.85 10.48 6.96
C ILE A 84 7.79 8.98 7.19
N GLN A 85 6.99 8.56 8.14
CA GLN A 85 6.64 7.18 8.35
C GLN A 85 5.29 6.90 7.70
N VAL A 86 5.25 5.88 6.85
CA VAL A 86 4.03 5.35 6.24
C VAL A 86 3.71 4.01 6.88
N THR A 87 2.52 3.89 7.47
CA THR A 87 2.03 2.67 8.11
C THR A 87 0.76 2.19 7.41
N PHE A 88 0.80 0.95 6.95
CA PHE A 88 -0.33 0.26 6.38
C PHE A 88 -1.16 -0.40 7.50
N LEU A 89 -2.41 0.02 7.66
CA LEU A 89 -3.32 -0.47 8.72
C LEU A 89 -4.31 -1.53 8.22
N GLY A 90 -4.26 -1.84 6.92
CA GLY A 90 -5.05 -2.90 6.31
C GLY A 90 -4.39 -4.28 6.41
N ALA A 91 -4.70 -5.13 5.42
CA ALA A 91 -4.02 -6.41 5.26
C ALA A 91 -2.55 -6.22 4.82
N GLN A 92 -1.72 -7.23 5.06
CA GLN A 92 -0.28 -7.19 4.75
C GLN A 92 -0.03 -6.70 3.30
N PRO A 93 0.63 -5.54 3.12
CA PRO A 93 1.01 -5.08 1.81
C PRO A 93 2.22 -5.89 1.30
N LEU A 94 2.26 -6.12 0.00
CA LEU A 94 3.29 -6.82 -0.75
C LEU A 94 3.72 -5.97 -1.95
N ASN A 95 4.98 -6.08 -2.38
CA ASN A 95 5.51 -5.33 -3.52
C ASN A 95 5.22 -3.82 -3.40
N VAL A 96 5.52 -3.25 -2.23
CA VAL A 96 5.31 -1.82 -1.98
C VAL A 96 6.35 -1.02 -2.76
N ASP A 97 5.88 -0.05 -3.52
CA ASP A 97 6.69 0.86 -4.32
C ASP A 97 6.27 2.31 -4.07
N PHE A 98 7.26 3.20 -4.09
CA PHE A 98 7.10 4.62 -3.78
C PHE A 98 7.60 5.46 -4.95
N ASP A 99 6.70 6.22 -5.55
CA ASP A 99 7.00 7.09 -6.68
C ASP A 99 7.34 8.50 -6.19
N PHE A 100 8.55 8.94 -6.48
CA PHE A 100 9.05 10.26 -6.10
C PHE A 100 9.18 11.20 -7.30
N VAL A 101 9.01 12.49 -7.06
CA VAL A 101 9.13 13.56 -8.07
C VAL A 101 10.02 14.69 -7.56
N GLY A 102 10.69 15.38 -8.48
CA GLY A 102 11.50 16.57 -8.16
C GLY A 102 12.80 16.30 -7.42
N VAL A 103 13.31 15.06 -7.46
CA VAL A 103 14.60 14.71 -6.84
C VAL A 103 15.74 15.36 -7.62
N SER A 104 16.40 16.33 -7.01
CA SER A 104 17.48 17.09 -7.63
C SER A 104 18.81 16.32 -7.66
N ALA A 105 19.77 16.82 -8.43
CA ALA A 105 21.12 16.25 -8.48
C ALA A 105 21.78 16.28 -7.09
N GLY A 106 22.12 15.11 -6.56
CA GLY A 106 22.72 14.96 -5.23
C GLY A 106 21.70 14.72 -4.12
N GLU A 107 20.40 14.70 -4.43
CA GLU A 107 19.35 14.22 -3.55
C GLU A 107 19.02 12.74 -3.83
N SER A 108 18.54 12.04 -2.80
CA SER A 108 18.02 10.69 -2.93
C SER A 108 17.05 10.36 -1.80
N PHE A 109 16.05 9.54 -2.11
CA PHE A 109 15.20 8.96 -1.10
C PHE A 109 15.77 7.64 -0.59
N THR A 110 15.78 7.48 0.72
CA THR A 110 15.95 6.18 1.36
C THR A 110 14.61 5.71 1.88
N VAL A 111 14.18 4.53 1.42
CA VAL A 111 13.00 3.83 1.92
C VAL A 111 13.47 2.60 2.67
N GLN A 112 13.09 2.49 3.94
CA GLN A 112 13.46 1.36 4.78
C GLN A 112 12.26 0.88 5.61
N PRO A 113 12.09 -0.44 5.81
CA PRO A 113 11.12 -0.94 6.78
C PRO A 113 11.40 -0.41 8.19
N ASP A 114 10.37 -0.05 8.94
CA ASP A 114 10.51 0.22 10.37
C ASP A 114 10.73 -1.11 11.11
N LEU A 115 11.77 -1.15 11.93
CA LEU A 115 12.16 -2.34 12.71
C LEU A 115 11.23 -2.60 13.90
N PHE A 116 10.47 -1.60 14.35
CA PHE A 116 9.66 -1.65 15.56
C PHE A 116 8.15 -1.61 15.28
N LYS A 117 7.75 -1.22 14.07
CA LYS A 117 6.34 -1.18 13.66
C LYS A 117 6.13 -2.08 12.45
N SER A 118 5.22 -3.02 12.58
CA SER A 118 4.83 -3.89 11.47
C SER A 118 4.22 -3.07 10.33
N GLN A 119 4.42 -3.52 9.09
CA GLN A 119 3.83 -2.92 7.89
C GLN A 119 4.07 -1.42 7.77
N SER A 120 5.23 -0.97 8.25
CA SER A 120 5.61 0.45 8.29
C SER A 120 6.93 0.66 7.57
N PHE A 121 7.02 1.79 6.88
CA PHE A 121 8.19 2.20 6.12
C PHE A 121 8.58 3.61 6.55
N LEU A 122 9.87 3.82 6.81
CA LEU A 122 10.46 5.14 6.97
C LEU A 122 11.00 5.60 5.63
N ILE A 123 10.55 6.76 5.20
CA ILE A 123 10.98 7.45 3.99
C ILE A 123 11.74 8.68 4.42
N ASN A 124 12.97 8.86 3.94
CA ASN A 124 13.83 9.99 4.29
C ASN A 124 14.44 10.59 3.03
N LEU A 125 14.31 11.91 2.87
CA LEU A 125 15.00 12.66 1.84
C LEU A 125 16.42 13.02 2.32
N GLN A 126 17.42 12.46 1.63
CA GLN A 126 18.83 12.73 1.88
C GLN A 126 19.43 13.59 0.77
N GLY A 127 20.49 14.31 1.10
CA GLY A 127 21.18 15.21 0.17
C GLY A 127 21.00 16.67 0.54
N SER A 128 21.43 17.55 -0.37
CA SER A 128 21.28 19.00 -0.22
C SER A 128 20.67 19.56 -1.49
N GLY A 129 19.38 19.85 -1.44
CA GLY A 129 18.63 20.49 -2.52
C GLY A 129 17.38 21.18 -1.97
N ASP A 130 16.44 21.46 -2.87
CA ASP A 130 15.28 22.31 -2.62
C ASP A 130 14.07 21.53 -2.06
N GLY A 131 14.23 20.23 -1.81
CA GLY A 131 13.15 19.34 -1.41
C GLY A 131 12.63 18.50 -2.57
N ALA A 132 11.73 17.55 -2.26
CA ALA A 132 11.13 16.67 -3.26
C ALA A 132 9.73 16.20 -2.80
N GLY A 133 9.00 15.53 -3.70
CA GLY A 133 7.65 15.08 -3.44
C GLY A 133 7.49 13.55 -3.50
N LEU A 134 6.70 12.98 -2.59
CA LEU A 134 6.12 11.64 -2.76
C LEU A 134 4.82 11.79 -3.56
N TYR A 135 4.83 11.29 -4.79
CA TYR A 135 3.71 11.42 -5.73
C TYR A 135 2.66 10.32 -5.52
N ALA A 136 3.11 9.07 -5.42
CA ALA A 136 2.21 7.94 -5.26
C ALA A 136 2.87 6.80 -4.48
N ILE A 137 2.02 5.95 -3.91
CA ILE A 137 2.41 4.68 -3.31
C ILE A 137 1.60 3.59 -4.01
N SER A 138 2.26 2.54 -4.47
CA SER A 138 1.59 1.38 -5.03
C SER A 138 1.96 0.11 -4.28
N TRP A 139 0.99 -0.80 -4.15
CA TRP A 139 1.24 -2.10 -3.51
C TRP A 139 0.24 -3.14 -4.00
N THR A 140 0.57 -4.38 -3.71
CA THR A 140 -0.30 -5.54 -3.92
C THR A 140 -0.67 -6.16 -2.60
N GLN A 141 -1.76 -6.93 -2.58
CA GLN A 141 -2.19 -7.72 -1.43
C GLN A 141 -2.73 -9.06 -1.91
N VAL A 142 -2.41 -10.11 -1.16
CA VAL A 142 -3.10 -11.41 -1.29
C VAL A 142 -4.23 -11.46 -0.25
N PRO A 143 -5.50 -11.71 -0.66
CA PRO A 143 -6.59 -11.96 0.28
C PRO A 143 -6.27 -13.16 1.17
N GLU A 144 -6.55 -13.07 2.48
CA GLU A 144 -6.25 -14.18 3.40
C GLU A 144 -6.98 -15.48 2.99
N PRO A 145 -6.28 -16.61 2.83
CA PRO A 145 -6.87 -17.87 2.37
C PRO A 145 -7.71 -18.61 3.44
N ALA A 146 -7.74 -18.14 4.69
CA ALA A 146 -8.25 -18.89 5.83
C ALA A 146 -9.76 -19.23 5.73
N SER A 147 -10.58 -18.30 5.25
CA SER A 147 -12.04 -18.46 5.14
C SER A 147 -12.45 -19.37 3.99
N ALA A 148 -11.73 -19.28 2.87
CA ALA A 148 -11.96 -20.12 1.69
C ALA A 148 -11.65 -21.60 2.01
N MET A 149 -10.56 -21.85 2.74
CA MET A 149 -10.18 -23.20 3.15
C MET A 149 -11.12 -23.79 4.20
N LEU A 150 -11.62 -23.00 5.16
CA LEU A 150 -12.64 -23.43 6.12
C LEU A 150 -13.99 -23.77 5.45
N GLY A 151 -14.40 -23.00 4.43
CA GLY A 151 -15.59 -23.31 3.62
C GLY A 151 -15.44 -24.61 2.83
N VAL A 152 -14.25 -24.87 2.28
CA VAL A 152 -13.91 -26.13 1.59
C VAL A 152 -13.87 -27.31 2.56
N LEU A 153 -13.27 -27.16 3.74
CA LEU A 153 -13.24 -28.21 4.76
C LEU A 153 -14.63 -28.53 5.31
N GLY A 154 -15.46 -27.51 5.57
CA GLY A 154 -16.83 -27.67 6.02
C GLY A 154 -17.71 -28.38 4.98
N SER A 155 -17.59 -28.00 3.71
CA SER A 155 -18.33 -28.65 2.61
C SER A 155 -17.86 -30.08 2.34
N ALA A 156 -16.56 -30.35 2.43
CA ALA A 156 -16.00 -31.70 2.32
C ALA A 156 -16.51 -32.65 3.42
N LEU A 157 -16.59 -32.18 4.67
CA LEU A 157 -17.13 -32.96 5.79
C LEU A 157 -18.61 -33.29 5.62
N ILE A 158 -19.42 -32.38 5.08
CA ILE A 158 -20.85 -32.60 4.83
C ILE A 158 -21.06 -33.63 3.70
N VAL A 159 -20.27 -33.55 2.63
CA VAL A 159 -20.33 -34.50 1.51
C VAL A 159 -19.89 -35.91 1.95
N LEU A 160 -18.85 -36.01 2.78
CA LEU A 160 -18.39 -37.29 3.33
C LEU A 160 -19.39 -37.90 4.33
N ARG A 161 -20.07 -37.06 5.13
CA ARG A 161 -21.11 -37.52 6.07
C ARG A 161 -22.34 -38.10 5.37
N ARG A 162 -22.69 -37.62 4.16
CA ARG A 162 -23.82 -38.15 3.36
C ARG A 162 -23.53 -39.47 2.64
N ARG A 163 -22.29 -39.96 2.69
CA ARG A 163 -21.86 -41.21 2.03
C ARG A 163 -21.69 -42.40 3.00
N ARG A 164 -22.00 -42.22 4.29
CA ARG A 164 -22.24 -43.31 5.25
C ARG A 164 -23.73 -43.47 5.44
#